data_AF-A0A1J5EZJ7-F1
#
_entry.id   AF-A0A1J5EZJ7-F1
#
_cell.length_a   1.000
_cell.length_b   1.000
_cell.length_c   1.000
_cell.angle_alpha   90.00
_cell.angle_beta   90.00
_cell.angle_gamma   90.00
#
_symmetry.space_group_name_H-M   'P 1'
#
loop_
_entity.id
_entity.type
_entity.pdbx_description
1 polymer ?
#
loop_
_entity_poly.entity_id
_entity_poly.type
_entity_poly.pdbx_seq_one_letter_code
_entity_poly.pdbx_strand_id
1 'polypeptide(L)' 'MNSIKHIQSALSELDKEVEAILLDWSIPLNEKDNLMLPILQQKRVLTQTLEDLTYLKENPPKPNQACGISKYREE' A
#
# COMPACT_ATOMS: atom_id res chain seq x y z
N MET A 1 11.24 -8.81 -8.01
CA MET A 1 10.66 -9.13 -6.69
C MET A 1 9.18 -9.42 -6.87
N ASN A 2 8.70 -10.58 -6.42
CA ASN A 2 7.29 -10.94 -6.52
C ASN A 2 6.39 -10.02 -5.68
N SER A 3 6.90 -9.52 -4.56
CA SER A 3 6.19 -8.58 -3.67
C SER A 3 5.68 -7.33 -4.39
N ILE A 4 6.51 -6.73 -5.27
CA ILE A 4 6.12 -5.54 -6.06
C ILE A 4 4.91 -5.85 -6.95
N LYS A 5 4.89 -7.03 -7.60
CA LYS A 5 3.77 -7.44 -8.46
C LYS A 5 2.49 -7.64 -7.65
N HIS A 6 2.58 -8.26 -6.47
CA HIS A 6 1.42 -8.44 -5.58
C HIS A 6 0.85 -7.11 -5.10
N ILE A 7 1.69 -6.15 -4.73
CA ILE A 7 1.24 -4.82 -4.31
C ILE A 7 0.59 -4.06 -5.48
N GLN A 8 1.14 -4.16 -6.69
CA GLN A 8 0.53 -3.55 -7.87
C GLN A 8 -0.84 -4.15 -8.20
N SER A 9 -1.00 -5.48 -8.06
CA SER A 9 -2.32 -6.13 -8.21
C SER A 9 -3.30 -5.64 -7.16
N ALA A 10 -2.90 -5.63 -5.89
CA ALA A 10 -3.73 -5.17 -4.78
C ALA A 10 -4.17 -3.72 -4.97
N LEU A 11 -3.27 -2.82 -5.39
CA LEU A 11 -3.63 -1.43 -5.72
C LEU A 11 -4.68 -1.35 -6.84
N SER A 12 -4.54 -2.15 -7.90
CA SER A 12 -5.52 -2.20 -8.98
C SER A 12 -6.87 -2.77 -8.52
N GLU A 13 -6.89 -3.71 -7.57
CA GLU A 13 -8.11 -4.26 -7.00
C GLU A 13 -8.84 -3.22 -6.13
N LEU A 14 -8.11 -2.49 -5.28
CA LEU A 14 -8.69 -1.40 -4.50
C LEU A 14 -9.27 -0.29 -5.41
N ASP A 15 -8.62 0.02 -6.52
CA ASP A 15 -9.13 1.01 -7.49
C ASP A 15 -10.47 0.59 -8.11
N LYS A 16 -10.62 -0.70 -8.44
CA LYS A 16 -11.89 -1.25 -8.94
C LYS A 16 -12.99 -1.21 -7.88
N GLU A 17 -12.64 -1.41 -6.62
CA GLU A 17 -13.59 -1.34 -5.51
C GLU A 17 -14.10 0.09 -5.29
N VAL A 18 -13.21 1.08 -5.35
CA VAL A 18 -13.61 2.51 -5.32
C VAL A 18 -14.51 2.84 -6.51
N GLU A 19 -14.12 2.40 -7.71
CA GLU A 19 -14.93 2.63 -8.93
C GLU A 19 -16.33 2.00 -8.80
N ALA A 20 -16.42 0.77 -8.26
CA ALA A 20 -17.70 0.11 -8.02
C ALA A 20 -18.60 0.91 -7.06
N ILE A 21 -18.05 1.43 -5.96
CA ILE A 21 -18.80 2.27 -5.00
C ILE A 21 -19.26 3.58 -5.64
N LEU A 22 -18.40 4.22 -6.44
CA LEU A 22 -18.72 5.47 -7.12
C LEU A 22 -19.84 5.26 -8.16
N LEU A 23 -19.77 4.17 -8.92
CA LEU A 23 -20.75 3.82 -9.95
C LEU A 23 -22.05 3.24 -9.40
N ASP A 24 -22.13 2.88 -8.12
CA ASP A 24 -23.38 2.41 -7.53
C ASP A 24 -24.34 3.57 -7.26
N TRP A 25 -25.44 3.61 -8.02
CA TRP A 25 -26.46 4.66 -7.91
C TRP A 25 -27.41 4.45 -6.72
N SER A 26 -27.36 3.28 -6.08
CA SER A 26 -28.21 2.95 -4.93
C SER A 26 -27.68 3.50 -3.60
N ILE A 27 -26.40 3.87 -3.53
CA ILE A 27 -25.75 4.35 -2.31
C ILE A 27 -25.83 5.89 -2.23
N PRO A 28 -26.34 6.46 -1.12
CA PRO A 28 -26.26 7.89 -0.85
C PRO A 28 -24.82 8.43 -0.84
N LEU A 29 -24.62 9.66 -1.32
CA LEU A 29 -23.28 10.27 -1.43
C LEU A 29 -22.50 10.30 -0.09
N ASN A 30 -23.19 10.57 1.02
CA ASN A 30 -22.59 10.56 2.36
C ASN A 30 -22.15 9.16 2.82
N GLU A 31 -22.85 8.11 2.41
CA GLU A 31 -22.48 6.73 2.71
C GLU A 31 -21.31 6.25 1.84
N LYS A 32 -21.23 6.72 0.58
CA LYS A 32 -20.10 6.45 -0.31
C LYS A 32 -18.78 6.92 0.31
N ASP A 33 -18.75 8.12 0.88
CA ASP A 33 -17.52 8.64 1.52
C ASP A 33 -17.06 7.76 2.68
N ASN A 34 -17.98 7.27 3.50
CA ASN A 34 -17.68 6.39 4.63
C ASN A 34 -17.15 5.02 4.16
N LEU A 35 -17.69 4.50 3.05
CA LEU A 35 -17.24 3.24 2.43
C LEU A 35 -15.87 3.38 1.75
N MET A 36 -15.62 4.52 1.09
CA MET A 36 -14.35 4.78 0.40
C MET A 36 -13.19 5.08 1.35
N LEU A 37 -13.46 5.71 2.50
CA LEU A 37 -12.41 6.12 3.46
C LEU A 37 -11.43 5.00 3.83
N PRO A 38 -11.86 3.80 4.29
CA PRO A 38 -10.95 2.71 4.62
C PRO A 38 -10.16 2.21 3.40
N ILE A 39 -10.77 2.18 2.22
CA ILE A 39 -10.12 1.73 0.97
C ILE A 39 -9.00 2.71 0.58
N LEU A 40 -9.27 4.02 0.67
CA LEU A 40 -8.27 5.06 0.39
C LEU A 40 -7.10 5.03 1.39
N GLN A 41 -7.37 4.73 2.66
CA GLN A 41 -6.32 4.55 3.67
C GLN A 41 -5.42 3.35 3.35
N GLN A 42 -6.01 2.22 2.97
CA GLN A 42 -5.26 1.04 2.53
C GLN A 42 -4.41 1.33 1.28
N LYS A 43 -5.01 2.03 0.30
CA LYS A 43 -4.31 2.45 -0.92
C LYS A 43 -3.08 3.29 -0.60
N ARG A 44 -3.19 4.26 0.32
CA ARG A 44 -2.05 5.08 0.76
C ARG A 44 -0.90 4.24 1.31
N VAL A 45 -1.19 3.27 2.19
CA VAL A 45 -0.17 2.40 2.79
C VAL A 45 0.51 1.54 1.72
N LEU A 46 -0.26 0.97 0.81
CA LEU A 46 0.28 0.14 -0.28
C LEU A 46 1.11 0.95 -1.27
N THR A 47 0.70 2.17 -1.60
CA THR A 47 1.49 3.07 -2.46
C THR A 47 2.84 3.39 -1.82
N GLN A 48 2.87 3.75 -0.54
CA GLN A 48 4.13 4.00 0.17
C GLN A 48 5.01 2.74 0.19
N THR A 49 4.41 1.58 0.46
CA THR A 49 5.16 0.31 0.47
C THR A 49 5.75 -0.01 -0.92
N LEU A 50 5.01 0.28 -1.99
CA LEU A 50 5.49 0.11 -3.36
C LEU A 50 6.68 1.01 -3.66
N GLU A 51 6.63 2.28 -3.23
CA GLU A 51 7.73 3.23 -3.35
C GLU A 51 8.96 2.73 -2.60
N ASP A 52 8.80 2.31 -1.35
CA ASP A 52 9.88 1.80 -0.51
C ASP A 52 10.53 0.54 -1.13
N LEU A 53 9.73 -0.40 -1.62
CA LEU A 53 10.25 -1.60 -2.28
C LEU A 53 10.94 -1.29 -3.61
N THR A 54 10.44 -0.29 -4.35
CA THR A 54 11.07 0.16 -5.59
C THR A 54 12.42 0.79 -5.29
N TYR A 55 12.48 1.65 -4.26
CA TYR A 55 13.73 2.22 -3.77
C TYR A 55 14.73 1.14 -3.37
N LEU A 56 14.33 0.14 -2.57
CA LEU A 56 15.21 -0.95 -2.14
C LEU A 56 15.69 -1.83 -3.29
N LYS A 57 14.86 -2.02 -4.32
CA LYS A 57 15.25 -2.74 -5.53
C LYS A 57 16.34 -1.99 -6.30
N GLU A 58 16.24 -0.67 -6.37
CA GLU A 58 17.19 0.21 -7.07
C GLU A 58 18.43 0.52 -6.23
N ASN A 59 18.29 0.51 -4.91
CA ASN A 59 19.32 0.81 -3.93
C ASN A 59 19.48 -0.37 -2.95
N PRO A 60 19.94 -1.54 -3.45
CA PRO A 60 20.07 -2.71 -2.60
C PRO A 60 21.03 -2.43 -1.44
N PRO A 61 20.69 -2.86 -0.20
CA PRO A 61 21.59 -2.70 0.93
C PRO A 61 22.91 -3.42 0.67
N LYS A 62 24.00 -2.89 1.23
CA LYS A 62 25.31 -3.53 1.09
C LYS A 62 25.27 -4.91 1.75
N PRO A 63 25.93 -5.93 1.16
CA PRO A 63 26.07 -7.23 1.79
C PRO A 63 26.59 -7.07 3.23
N ASN A 64 25.97 -7.77 4.18
CA ASN A 64 26.33 -7.77 5.61
C ASN A 64 26.18 -6.41 6.33
N GLN A 65 25.37 -5.48 5.80
CA GLN A 65 24.99 -4.28 6.55
C GLN A 65 24.08 -4.68 7.71
N ALA A 66 24.56 -4.50 8.95
CA ALA A 66 23.76 -4.75 10.16
C ALA A 66 22.48 -3.89 10.12
N CYS A 67 21.35 -4.49 10.48
CA CYS A 67 20.11 -3.75 10.65
C CYS A 67 20.33 -2.67 11.70
N GLY A 68 20.25 -1.38 11.33
CA GLY A 68 20.56 -0.28 12.25
C GLY A 68 19.75 -0.29 13.55
N ILE A 69 18.56 -0.91 13.53
CA ILE A 69 17.68 -1.12 14.68
C ILE A 69 18.25 -2.09 15.71
N SER A 70 19.10 -3.05 15.31
CA SER A 70 19.72 -3.99 16.26
C SER A 70 20.64 -3.29 17.25
N LYS A 71 21.09 -2.06 16.94
CA LYS A 71 21.92 -1.24 17.84
C LYS A 71 21.14 -0.64 19.02
N TYR A 72 19.81 -0.64 18.97
CA TYR A 72 18.94 -0.04 19.98
C TYR A 72 18.08 -1.08 20.71
N ARG A 73 18.32 -2.38 20.45
CA ARG A 73 17.71 -3.44 21.23
C ARG A 73 18.58 -3.60 22.48
N GLU A 74 18.11 -3.10 23.62
CA GLU A 74 18.65 -3.47 24.92
C GLU A 74 18.49 -5.00 25.09
N GLU A 75 19.55 -5.68 25.56
CA GLU A 75 19.52 -7.12 25.87
C GLU A 75 18.60 -7.44 27.06
#